data_AF-A0A2D8EW80-F1
#
_entry.id   AF-A0A2D8EW80-F1
#
_cell.length_a   1.000
_cell.length_b   1.000
_cell.length_c   1.000
_cell.angle_alpha   90.00
_cell.angle_beta   90.00
_cell.angle_gamma   90.00
#
_symmetry.space_group_name_H-M   'P 1'
#
loop_
_entity.id
_entity.type
_entity.pdbx_description
1 polymer ?
#
loop_
_entity_poly.entity_id
_entity_poly.type
_entity_poly.pdbx_seq_one_letter_code
_entity_poly.pdbx_strand_id
1 'polypeptide(L)'
;MSSTVFSVQNTHLQKIQPDILGFGISTFVDQIQFAENDVLRRIREEWWERYRHQVRYKDITKVTTVEMTNSKLTPSQWELSVVYLALWKYIYPQLTKWRDPDTGEGKDTFQVQIDFYRDRYEEEFQAILRDGVEYDEDGGGTVSDSEKEPLHMLRLVR
;
A
#
# COMPACT_ATOMS: atom_id res chain seq x y z
N MET A 1 -15.52 6.82 -11.68
CA MET A 1 -15.34 7.74 -10.54
C MET A 1 -14.25 7.14 -9.68
N SER A 2 -13.06 7.74 -9.67
CA SER A 2 -11.95 7.31 -8.81
C SER A 2 -12.31 7.73 -7.39
N SER A 3 -12.60 6.73 -6.56
CA SER A 3 -12.62 6.89 -5.11
C SER A 3 -11.15 6.80 -4.70
N THR A 4 -10.52 7.91 -4.32
CA THR A 4 -9.17 7.90 -3.75
C THR A 4 -9.28 7.66 -2.26
N VAL A 5 -9.42 6.39 -1.86
CA VAL A 5 -9.59 5.99 -0.45
C VAL A 5 -8.46 6.56 0.40
N PHE A 6 -7.25 6.56 -0.14
CA PHE A 6 -6.05 7.02 0.57
C PHE A 6 -5.64 8.45 0.21
N SER A 7 -6.42 9.14 -0.64
CA SER A 7 -6.21 10.55 -1.02
C SER A 7 -4.80 10.87 -1.58
N VAL A 8 -4.13 9.86 -2.15
CA VAL A 8 -2.78 10.01 -2.71
C VAL A 8 -2.81 10.80 -4.02
N GLN A 9 -1.80 11.63 -4.25
CA GLN A 9 -1.75 12.62 -5.33
C GLN A 9 -0.33 12.77 -5.87
N ASN A 10 -0.17 13.42 -7.03
CA ASN A 10 1.15 13.70 -7.62
C ASN A 10 2.08 14.43 -6.65
N THR A 11 1.56 15.31 -5.79
CA THR A 11 2.33 16.02 -4.76
C THR A 11 2.99 15.06 -3.76
N HIS A 12 2.36 13.91 -3.47
CA HIS A 12 2.94 12.86 -2.62
C HIS A 12 4.10 12.15 -3.31
N LEU A 13 3.97 11.89 -4.63
CA LEU A 13 5.10 11.38 -5.42
C LEU A 13 6.27 12.37 -5.42
N GLN A 14 5.99 13.66 -5.56
CA GLN A 14 7.01 14.73 -5.58
C GLN A 14 7.72 14.93 -4.24
N LYS A 15 7.12 14.54 -3.11
CA LYS A 15 7.83 14.50 -1.82
C LYS A 15 8.97 13.48 -1.82
N ILE A 16 8.84 12.40 -2.60
CA ILE A 16 9.81 11.31 -2.69
C ILE A 16 10.75 11.47 -3.90
N GLN A 17 10.19 11.80 -5.07
CA GLN A 17 10.92 12.08 -6.29
C GLN A 17 10.46 13.43 -6.89
N PRO A 18 11.11 14.56 -6.53
CA PRO A 18 10.63 15.91 -6.84
C PRO A 18 10.45 16.21 -8.33
N ASP A 19 11.29 15.62 -9.18
CA ASP A 19 11.33 15.82 -10.62
C ASP A 19 10.45 14.83 -11.41
N ILE A 20 9.66 13.98 -10.74
CA ILE A 20 8.93 12.88 -11.38
C ILE A 20 8.01 13.31 -12.54
N LEU A 21 7.43 14.52 -12.46
CA LEU A 21 6.56 15.06 -13.52
C LEU A 21 7.34 15.72 -14.67
N GLY A 22 8.66 15.83 -14.54
CA GLY A 22 9.56 16.42 -15.54
C GLY A 22 10.03 15.43 -16.61
N PHE A 23 9.79 14.13 -16.45
CA PHE A 23 10.24 13.08 -17.37
C PHE A 23 9.32 12.86 -18.58
N GLY A 24 8.54 13.88 -18.97
CA GLY A 24 7.64 13.82 -20.13
C GLY A 24 6.22 13.32 -19.83
N ILE A 25 5.91 13.01 -18.57
CA ILE A 25 4.56 12.66 -18.11
C ILE A 25 4.16 13.67 -17.02
N SER A 26 3.10 14.44 -17.26
CA SER A 26 2.68 15.54 -16.38
C SER A 26 1.75 15.12 -15.24
N THR A 27 1.26 13.88 -15.25
CA THR A 27 0.37 13.35 -14.21
C THR A 27 0.42 11.83 -14.15
N PHE A 28 0.31 11.28 -12.93
CA PHE A 28 0.29 9.85 -12.66
C PHE A 28 -0.99 9.38 -11.95
N VAL A 29 -2.11 10.12 -12.11
CA VAL A 29 -3.39 9.81 -11.43
C VAL A 29 -3.85 8.38 -11.66
N ASP A 30 -3.73 7.86 -12.89
CA ASP A 30 -4.13 6.49 -13.20
C ASP A 30 -3.20 5.46 -12.53
N GLN A 31 -1.89 5.71 -12.54
CA GLN A 31 -0.90 4.84 -11.90
C GLN A 31 -1.07 4.82 -10.38
N ILE A 32 -1.39 5.97 -9.78
CA ILE A 32 -1.74 6.06 -8.36
C ILE A 32 -3.03 5.27 -8.08
N GLN A 33 -4.06 5.38 -8.92
CA GLN A 33 -5.30 4.63 -8.73
C GLN A 33 -5.08 3.11 -8.84
N PHE A 34 -4.28 2.66 -9.79
CA PHE A 34 -3.92 1.25 -9.90
C PHE A 34 -3.17 0.76 -8.67
N ALA A 35 -2.26 1.59 -8.15
CA ALA A 35 -1.54 1.26 -6.94
C ALA A 35 -2.44 1.18 -5.70
N GLU A 36 -3.36 2.13 -5.55
CA GLU A 36 -4.35 2.12 -4.48
C GLU A 36 -5.21 0.85 -4.50
N ASN A 37 -5.69 0.46 -5.69
CA ASN A 37 -6.50 -0.76 -5.84
C ASN A 37 -5.71 -2.02 -5.44
N ASP A 38 -4.43 -2.07 -5.76
CA ASP A 38 -3.55 -3.19 -5.41
C ASP A 38 -3.23 -3.25 -3.91
N VAL A 39 -3.01 -2.10 -3.27
CA VAL A 39 -2.86 -2.00 -1.81
C VAL A 39 -4.14 -2.47 -1.12
N LEU A 40 -5.31 -1.98 -1.54
CA LEU A 40 -6.61 -2.40 -1.00
C LEU A 40 -6.84 -3.91 -1.15
N ARG A 41 -6.48 -4.49 -2.29
CA ARG A 41 -6.56 -5.95 -2.50
C ARG A 41 -5.66 -6.67 -1.50
N ARG A 42 -4.43 -6.23 -1.32
CA ARG A 42 -3.48 -6.84 -0.39
C ARG A 42 -3.92 -6.73 1.07
N ILE A 43 -4.47 -5.59 1.48
CA ILE A 43 -5.06 -5.41 2.82
C ILE A 43 -6.18 -6.43 3.05
N ARG A 44 -7.04 -6.63 2.04
CA ARG A 44 -8.12 -7.63 2.12
C ARG A 44 -7.56 -9.04 2.30
N GLU A 45 -6.56 -9.40 1.50
CA GLU A 45 -5.95 -10.74 1.51
C GLU A 45 -5.16 -11.04 2.79
N GLU A 46 -4.30 -10.12 3.25
CA GLU A 46 -3.38 -10.39 4.35
C GLU A 46 -3.96 -10.04 5.72
N TRP A 47 -4.67 -8.92 5.85
CA TRP A 47 -5.20 -8.44 7.12
C TRP A 47 -6.66 -8.80 7.34
N TRP A 48 -7.56 -8.44 6.42
CA TRP A 48 -9.00 -8.56 6.65
C TRP A 48 -9.43 -10.00 6.92
N GLU A 49 -8.90 -10.96 6.16
CA GLU A 49 -9.16 -12.39 6.40
C GLU A 49 -8.79 -12.80 7.84
N ARG A 50 -7.62 -12.39 8.33
CA ARG A 50 -7.18 -12.70 9.70
C ARG A 50 -8.04 -11.99 10.75
N TYR A 51 -8.30 -10.71 10.55
CA TYR A 51 -9.15 -9.91 11.44
C TYR A 51 -10.54 -10.52 11.56
N ARG A 52 -11.15 -10.89 10.44
CA ARG A 52 -12.48 -11.51 10.40
C ARG A 52 -12.51 -12.81 11.21
N HIS A 53 -11.51 -13.68 11.04
CA HIS A 53 -11.43 -14.96 11.73
C HIS A 53 -11.05 -14.87 13.22
N GLN A 54 -10.17 -13.95 13.59
CA GLN A 54 -9.59 -13.91 14.94
C GLN A 54 -10.35 -12.99 15.90
N VAL A 55 -10.93 -11.90 15.38
CA VAL A 55 -11.64 -10.89 16.16
C VAL A 55 -13.15 -11.05 15.97
N ARG A 56 -13.64 -10.90 14.73
CA ARG A 56 -15.10 -10.90 14.47
C ARG A 56 -15.79 -12.22 14.73
N TYR A 57 -15.20 -13.36 14.34
CA TYR A 57 -15.87 -14.66 14.50
C TYR A 57 -15.99 -15.12 15.96
N LYS A 58 -15.20 -14.54 16.87
CA LYS A 58 -15.32 -14.82 18.31
C LYS A 58 -16.47 -14.06 18.96
N ASP A 59 -16.93 -12.99 18.31
CA ASP A 59 -18.08 -12.23 18.76
C ASP A 59 -19.35 -12.74 18.07
N ILE A 60 -20.16 -13.48 18.83
CA ILE A 60 -21.42 -14.09 18.34
C ILE A 60 -22.45 -13.05 17.85
N THR A 61 -22.27 -11.77 18.20
CA THR A 61 -23.14 -10.68 17.75
C THR A 61 -22.80 -10.17 16.34
N LYS A 62 -21.66 -10.59 15.78
CA LYS A 62 -21.14 -10.08 14.50
C LYS A 62 -21.50 -11.00 13.34
N VAL A 63 -21.88 -10.40 12.22
CA VAL A 63 -22.13 -11.11 10.96
C VAL A 63 -20.80 -11.52 10.34
N THR A 64 -20.65 -12.81 10.04
CA THR A 64 -19.40 -13.42 9.56
C THR A 64 -19.19 -13.28 8.05
N THR A 65 -20.21 -12.86 7.29
CA THR A 65 -20.16 -12.69 5.83
C THR A 65 -19.85 -11.26 5.39
N VAL A 66 -19.43 -10.40 6.31
CA VAL A 66 -19.17 -8.97 6.03
C VAL A 66 -17.85 -8.81 5.29
N GLU A 67 -17.88 -7.99 4.24
CA GLU A 67 -16.71 -7.55 3.46
C GLU A 67 -16.04 -6.31 4.09
N MET A 68 -14.75 -6.13 3.79
CA MET A 68 -14.00 -4.95 4.22
C MET A 68 -14.62 -3.69 3.60
N THR A 69 -14.88 -2.68 4.42
CA THR A 69 -15.34 -1.38 3.93
C THR A 69 -14.15 -0.44 3.82
N ASN A 70 -13.70 -0.14 2.60
CA ASN A 70 -12.48 0.63 2.36
C ASN A 70 -12.45 1.99 3.06
N SER A 71 -13.60 2.68 3.17
CA SER A 71 -13.70 3.99 3.82
C SER A 71 -13.48 3.98 5.33
N LYS A 72 -13.38 2.79 5.95
CA LYS A 72 -13.11 2.61 7.38
C LYS A 72 -11.62 2.46 7.68
N LEU A 73 -10.77 2.37 6.66
CA LEU A 73 -9.31 2.38 6.82
C LEU A 73 -8.83 3.82 7.04
N THR A 74 -7.86 4.02 7.94
CA THR A 74 -7.20 5.32 8.08
C THR A 74 -6.34 5.63 6.84
N PRO A 75 -6.65 6.70 6.07
CA PRO A 75 -5.94 7.01 4.83
C PRO A 75 -4.44 7.23 4.98
N SER A 76 -4.03 7.97 6.01
CA SER A 76 -2.63 8.34 6.22
C SER A 76 -1.71 7.15 6.50
N GLN A 77 -2.27 6.04 7.00
CA GLN A 77 -1.50 4.82 7.27
C GLN A 77 -0.99 4.18 5.97
N TRP A 78 -1.72 4.33 4.86
CA TRP A 78 -1.43 3.63 3.60
C TRP A 78 -0.82 4.53 2.52
N GLU A 79 -0.75 5.85 2.76
CA GLU A 79 -0.24 6.84 1.79
C GLU A 79 1.12 6.42 1.21
N LEU A 80 2.08 6.07 2.08
CA LEU A 80 3.44 5.75 1.67
C LEU A 80 3.52 4.41 0.90
N SER A 81 2.74 3.40 1.33
CA SER A 81 2.61 2.12 0.63
C SER A 81 2.11 2.30 -0.80
N VAL A 82 1.09 3.16 -1.01
CA VAL A 82 0.59 3.48 -2.35
C VAL A 82 1.63 4.21 -3.18
N VAL A 83 2.33 5.19 -2.60
CA VAL A 83 3.40 5.93 -3.30
C VAL A 83 4.49 4.98 -3.78
N TYR A 84 5.01 4.12 -2.90
CA TYR A 84 6.04 3.16 -3.28
C TYR A 84 5.56 2.19 -4.36
N LEU A 85 4.36 1.63 -4.21
CA LEU A 85 3.82 0.70 -5.22
C LEU A 85 3.56 1.38 -6.56
N ALA A 86 3.03 2.62 -6.56
CA ALA A 86 2.87 3.41 -7.78
C ALA A 86 4.21 3.62 -8.48
N LEU A 87 5.24 4.02 -7.74
CA LEU A 87 6.58 4.28 -8.25
C LEU A 87 7.17 3.03 -8.92
N TRP A 88 7.34 1.93 -8.18
CA TRP A 88 8.07 0.76 -8.71
C TRP A 88 7.27 -0.04 -9.73
N LYS A 89 5.95 -0.17 -9.56
CA LYS A 89 5.13 -1.09 -10.36
C LYS A 89 4.54 -0.45 -11.61
N TYR A 90 4.20 0.84 -11.54
CA TYR A 90 3.41 1.48 -12.58
C TYR A 90 4.10 2.68 -13.23
N ILE A 91 4.92 3.43 -12.51
CA ILE A 91 5.53 4.67 -13.01
C ILE A 91 6.91 4.40 -13.63
N TYR A 92 7.88 3.91 -12.85
CA TYR A 92 9.24 3.68 -13.35
C TYR A 92 9.34 2.72 -14.54
N PRO A 93 8.51 1.66 -14.65
CA PRO A 93 8.43 0.84 -15.85
C PRO A 93 8.10 1.61 -17.15
N GLN A 94 7.44 2.77 -17.05
CA GLN A 94 7.15 3.64 -18.19
C GLN A 94 8.30 4.60 -18.52
N LEU A 95 9.17 4.89 -17.56
CA LEU A 95 10.27 5.87 -17.70
C LEU A 95 11.61 5.23 -18.02
N THR A 96 11.79 3.97 -17.64
CA THR A 96 13.00 3.19 -17.92
C THR A 96 13.18 2.95 -19.41
N LYS A 97 14.45 2.81 -19.81
CA LYS A 97 14.84 2.40 -21.16
C LYS A 97 15.09 0.89 -21.25
N TRP A 98 14.90 0.16 -20.15
CA TRP A 98 15.11 -1.28 -20.05
C TRP A 98 16.48 -1.70 -20.59
N ARG A 99 17.54 -1.08 -20.07
CA ARG A 99 18.90 -1.45 -20.46
C ARG A 99 19.19 -2.89 -20.03
N ASP A 100 19.90 -3.59 -20.91
CA ASP A 100 20.37 -4.93 -20.66
C ASP A 100 21.51 -4.90 -19.63
N PRO A 101 21.34 -5.52 -18.45
CA PRO A 101 22.36 -5.51 -17.40
C PRO A 101 23.67 -6.21 -17.81
N ASP A 102 23.65 -7.10 -18.80
CA ASP A 102 24.79 -7.95 -19.17
C ASP A 102 25.72 -7.31 -20.21
N THR A 103 25.32 -6.15 -20.77
CA THR A 103 26.06 -5.45 -21.83
C THR A 103 27.21 -4.57 -21.34
N GLY A 104 27.51 -4.58 -20.03
CA GLY A 104 28.58 -3.79 -19.40
C GLY A 104 28.19 -2.35 -19.05
N GLU A 105 27.08 -1.82 -19.59
CA GLU A 105 26.53 -0.52 -19.22
C GLU A 105 25.66 -0.56 -17.95
N GLY A 106 25.19 -1.76 -17.57
CA GLY A 106 24.33 -1.98 -16.40
C GLY A 106 22.90 -1.45 -16.54
N LYS A 107 22.15 -1.56 -15.44
CA LYS A 107 20.76 -1.08 -15.30
C LYS A 107 20.70 0.45 -15.39
N ASP A 108 19.65 0.99 -16.04
CA ASP A 108 19.39 2.43 -15.95
C ASP A 108 18.87 2.85 -14.57
N THR A 109 18.89 4.16 -14.30
CA THR A 109 18.49 4.74 -13.00
C THR A 109 17.10 4.29 -12.55
N PHE A 110 16.13 4.21 -13.46
CA PHE A 110 14.77 3.81 -13.12
C PHE A 110 14.69 2.31 -12.83
N GLN A 111 15.45 1.47 -13.53
CA GLN A 111 15.57 0.03 -13.19
C GLN A 111 16.14 -0.18 -11.79
N VAL A 112 17.13 0.61 -11.38
CA VAL A 112 17.69 0.57 -10.01
C VAL A 112 16.65 1.04 -8.99
N GLN A 113 15.91 2.12 -9.30
CA GLN A 113 14.84 2.62 -8.44
C GLN A 113 13.69 1.62 -8.28
N ILE A 114 13.31 0.88 -9.34
CA ILE A 114 12.29 -0.17 -9.26
C ILE A 114 12.63 -1.18 -8.17
N ASP A 115 13.87 -1.67 -8.14
CA ASP A 115 14.30 -2.64 -7.13
C ASP A 115 14.21 -2.03 -5.72
N PHE A 116 14.73 -0.81 -5.54
CA PHE A 116 14.70 -0.12 -4.25
C PHE A 116 13.28 0.09 -3.73
N TYR A 117 12.37 0.64 -4.54
CA TYR A 117 11.02 0.96 -4.09
C TYR A 117 10.10 -0.25 -3.97
N ARG A 118 10.39 -1.34 -4.70
CA ARG A 118 9.74 -2.63 -4.45
C ARG A 118 10.04 -3.13 -3.04
N ASP A 119 11.31 -3.08 -2.64
CA ASP A 119 11.73 -3.56 -1.33
C ASP A 119 11.19 -2.64 -0.22
N ARG A 120 11.20 -1.31 -0.43
CA ARG A 120 10.58 -0.34 0.49
C ARG A 120 9.07 -0.51 0.64
N TYR A 121 8.36 -0.83 -0.44
CA TYR A 121 6.94 -1.14 -0.37
C TYR A 121 6.69 -2.35 0.53
N GLU A 122 7.49 -3.41 0.40
CA GLU A 122 7.33 -4.60 1.23
C GLU A 122 7.64 -4.31 2.70
N GLU A 123 8.71 -3.58 2.98
CA GLU A 123 9.06 -3.16 4.34
C GLU A 123 7.93 -2.35 4.99
N GLU A 124 7.42 -1.33 4.29
CA GLU A 124 6.36 -0.45 4.79
C GLU A 124 5.06 -1.21 5.02
N PHE A 125 4.63 -2.02 4.05
CA PHE A 125 3.38 -2.78 4.17
C PHE A 125 3.44 -3.76 5.35
N GLN A 126 4.56 -4.47 5.51
CA GLN A 126 4.75 -5.38 6.64
C GLN A 126 4.89 -4.62 7.97
N ALA A 127 5.48 -3.43 7.99
CA ALA A 127 5.56 -2.59 9.18
C ALA A 127 4.16 -2.19 9.66
N ILE A 128 3.30 -1.73 8.74
CA ILE A 128 1.89 -1.39 9.03
C ILE A 128 1.14 -2.60 9.61
N LEU A 129 1.28 -3.77 8.99
CA LEU A 129 0.62 -4.99 9.47
C LEU A 129 1.03 -5.39 10.90
N ARG A 130 2.29 -5.11 11.27
CA ARG A 130 2.86 -5.42 12.59
C ARG A 130 2.58 -4.35 13.64
N ASP A 131 2.41 -3.10 13.22
CA ASP A 131 1.99 -2.01 14.10
C ASP A 131 0.50 -2.15 14.46
N GLY A 132 -0.30 -2.61 13.49
CA GLY A 132 -1.74 -2.79 13.62
C GLY A 132 -2.47 -1.93 12.60
N VAL A 133 -3.36 -2.54 11.83
CA VAL A 133 -4.15 -1.79 10.83
C VAL A 133 -5.24 -1.00 11.55
N GLU A 134 -5.30 0.29 11.27
CA GLU A 134 -6.35 1.15 11.82
C GLU A 134 -7.64 1.01 11.01
N TYR A 135 -8.68 0.47 11.65
CA TYR A 135 -9.99 0.24 11.04
C TYR A 135 -11.13 0.66 11.98
N ASP A 136 -11.92 1.63 11.55
CA ASP A 136 -13.09 2.18 12.27
C ASP A 136 -14.28 1.21 12.19
N GLU A 137 -14.29 0.17 13.03
CA GLU A 137 -15.27 -0.91 12.91
C GLU A 137 -16.69 -0.41 13.19
N ASP A 138 -16.88 0.46 14.17
CA ASP A 138 -18.20 0.98 14.55
C ASP A 138 -18.66 2.15 13.66
N GLY A 139 -17.75 2.79 12.92
CA GLY A 139 -18.06 3.93 12.06
C GLY A 139 -18.18 5.24 12.83
N GLY A 140 -17.63 5.33 14.03
CA GLY A 140 -17.66 6.49 14.91
C GLY A 140 -16.67 7.59 14.51
N GLY A 141 -15.80 7.34 13.53
CA GLY A 141 -14.78 8.29 13.06
C GLY A 141 -13.52 8.34 13.92
N THR A 142 -13.38 7.43 14.88
CA THR A 142 -12.18 7.27 15.72
C THR A 142 -11.85 5.79 15.87
N VAL A 143 -10.57 5.44 15.73
CA VAL A 143 -10.10 4.06 15.94
C VAL A 143 -9.59 3.93 17.37
N SER A 144 -10.23 3.08 18.17
CA SER A 144 -9.83 2.75 19.54
C SER A 144 -8.62 1.80 19.57
N ASP A 145 -7.88 1.77 20.69
CA ASP A 145 -6.71 0.89 20.83
C ASP A 145 -7.06 -0.60 20.66
N SER A 146 -8.27 -1.01 21.05
CA SER A 146 -8.79 -2.37 20.83
C SER A 146 -9.02 -2.71 19.36
N GLU A 147 -9.14 -1.71 18.49
CA GLU A 147 -9.30 -1.89 17.04
C GLU A 147 -7.95 -1.90 16.31
N LYS A 148 -6.84 -1.63 17.00
CA LYS A 148 -5.47 -1.57 16.45
C LYS A 148 -4.59 -2.76 16.83
N GLU A 149 -5.15 -3.89 17.23
CA GLU A 149 -4.32 -5.00 17.68
C GLU A 149 -3.47 -5.61 16.54
N PRO A 150 -2.14 -5.76 16.72
CA PRO A 150 -1.28 -6.32 15.69
C PRO A 150 -1.51 -7.84 15.56
N LEU A 151 -2.16 -8.23 14.46
CA LEU A 151 -2.45 -9.63 14.13
C LEU A 151 -1.27 -10.35 13.44
N HIS A 152 -0.27 -9.59 13.00
CA HIS A 152 0.92 -10.12 12.32
C HIS A 152 2.13 -10.09 13.26
N MET A 153 2.66 -11.27 13.57
CA MET A 153 3.87 -11.43 14.38
C MET A 153 4.96 -12.11 13.56
N LEU A 154 6.22 -11.69 13.77
CA LEU A 154 7.37 -12.44 13.27
C LEU A 154 7.43 -13.80 13.97
N ARG A 155 7.21 -14.88 13.22
CA ARG A 155 7.39 -16.23 13.77
C ARG A 155 8.89 -16.48 13.94
N LEU A 156 9.34 -16.70 15.17
CA LEU A 156 10.60 -17.41 15.40
C LEU A 156 10.39 -18.85 14.90
N VAL A 157 11.01 -19.18 13.77
CA VAL A 157 11.20 -20.58 13.38
C VAL A 157 12.21 -21.14 14.36
N ARG A 158 11.76 -22.02 15.25
CA ARG A 158 12.62 -22.79 16.14
C ARG A 158 12.58 -24.25 15.74
#